data_AF-A0A2W2BSB3-F1
#
_entry.id   AF-A0A2W2BSB3-F1
#
_cell.length_a   1.000
_cell.length_b   1.000
_cell.length_c   1.000
_cell.angle_alpha   90.00
_cell.angle_beta   90.00
_cell.angle_gamma   90.00
#
_symmetry.space_group_name_H-M   'P 1'
#
loop_
_entity.id
_entity.type
_entity.pdbx_description
1 polymer ?
#
loop_
_entity_poly.entity_id
_entity_poly.type
_entity_poly.pdbx_seq_one_letter_code
_entity_poly.pdbx_strand_id
1 'polypeptide(L)'
;GSAFDALARALATQLQQQVGREVGVEDRPAANGMAAGEAVARAPSDGHTLLLQQTTFVAQPALEPASYDPLRDFQPVAMVATLPLFLAIDARLPIYSVTDLLAQASGESVTVNCGSDIVGTWSHLVAEQFVRDYAFHAPHVAVRGEAGLVQQILA
;
A
#
# COMPACT_ATOMS: atom_id res chain seq x y z
N GLY A 1 5.22 -13.25 -5.45
CA GLY A 1 4.79 -14.12 -4.33
C GLY A 1 4.28 -13.37 -3.10
N SER A 2 3.84 -12.11 -3.23
CA SER A 2 3.10 -11.41 -2.16
C SER A 2 1.61 -11.81 -2.18
N ALA A 3 0.84 -11.43 -1.17
CA ALA A 3 -0.62 -11.60 -1.18
C ALA A 3 -1.27 -10.95 -2.42
N PHE A 4 -0.71 -9.83 -2.90
CA PHE A 4 -1.17 -9.13 -4.09
C PHE A 4 -0.92 -9.92 -5.39
N ASP A 5 0.28 -10.51 -5.54
CA ASP A 5 0.60 -11.37 -6.68
C ASP A 5 -0.25 -12.66 -6.68
N ALA A 6 -0.51 -13.25 -5.50
CA ALA A 6 -1.42 -14.37 -5.37
C ALA A 6 -2.85 -14.02 -5.83
N LEU A 7 -3.36 -12.84 -5.43
CA LEU A 7 -4.66 -12.33 -5.89
C LEU A 7 -4.67 -12.11 -7.42
N ALA A 8 -3.62 -11.48 -7.97
CA ALA A 8 -3.51 -11.24 -9.41
C ALA A 8 -3.60 -12.54 -10.23
N ARG A 9 -2.87 -13.58 -9.80
CA ARG A 9 -2.87 -14.89 -10.49
C ARG A 9 -4.19 -15.63 -10.33
N ALA A 10 -4.84 -15.52 -9.18
CA ALA A 10 -6.17 -16.07 -8.98
C ALA A 10 -7.20 -15.40 -9.91
N LEU A 11 -7.16 -14.07 -10.02
CA LEU A 11 -8.02 -13.30 -10.92
C LEU A 11 -7.76 -13.66 -12.39
N ALA A 12 -6.49 -13.74 -12.81
CA ALA A 12 -6.13 -14.13 -14.17
C ALA A 12 -6.68 -15.51 -14.54
N THR A 13 -6.58 -16.47 -13.62
CA THR A 13 -7.14 -17.83 -13.82
C THR A 13 -8.65 -17.79 -14.02
N GLN A 14 -9.37 -17.02 -13.20
CA GLN A 14 -10.83 -16.88 -13.32
C GLN A 14 -11.24 -16.16 -14.62
N LEU A 15 -10.53 -15.08 -14.98
CA LEU A 15 -10.76 -14.35 -16.22
C LEU A 15 -10.55 -15.24 -17.43
N GLN A 16 -9.45 -16.01 -17.47
CA GLN A 16 -9.17 -16.96 -18.54
C GLN A 16 -10.32 -17.97 -18.74
N GLN A 17 -10.91 -18.49 -17.65
CA GLN A 17 -12.05 -19.40 -17.72
C GLN A 17 -13.30 -18.72 -18.31
N GLN A 18 -13.53 -17.45 -18.01
CA GLN A 18 -14.70 -16.71 -18.48
C GLN A 18 -14.56 -16.23 -19.93
N VAL A 19 -13.37 -15.76 -20.33
CA VAL A 19 -13.14 -15.15 -21.65
C VAL A 19 -12.66 -16.15 -22.70
N GLY A 20 -12.24 -17.35 -22.28
CA GLY A 20 -11.75 -18.39 -23.17
C GLY A 20 -10.44 -18.05 -23.88
N ARG A 21 -9.67 -17.09 -23.36
CA ARG A 21 -8.35 -16.66 -23.85
C ARG A 21 -7.34 -16.68 -22.73
N GLU A 22 -6.07 -16.88 -23.07
CA GLU A 22 -4.98 -16.83 -22.09
C GLU A 22 -4.88 -15.45 -21.44
N VAL A 23 -4.73 -15.42 -20.12
CA VAL A 23 -4.56 -14.19 -19.34
C VAL A 23 -3.26 -14.29 -18.57
N GLY A 24 -2.28 -13.47 -18.95
CA GLY A 24 -0.98 -13.38 -18.28
C GLY A 24 -0.96 -12.35 -17.16
N VAL A 25 -0.07 -12.55 -16.18
CA VAL A 25 0.24 -11.57 -15.14
C VAL A 25 1.68 -11.09 -15.33
N GLU A 26 1.87 -9.79 -15.51
CA GLU A 26 3.18 -9.14 -15.57
C GLU A 26 3.36 -8.24 -14.32
N ASP A 27 4.33 -8.59 -13.48
CA ASP A 27 4.71 -7.75 -12.34
C ASP A 27 5.65 -6.63 -12.79
N ARG A 28 5.27 -5.37 -12.53
CA ARG A 28 6.10 -4.17 -12.82
C ARG A 28 6.43 -3.39 -11.54
N PRO A 29 7.30 -3.91 -10.65
CA PRO A 29 7.67 -3.25 -9.41
C PRO A 29 8.64 -2.10 -9.67
N ALA A 30 8.15 -0.87 -9.75
CA ALA A 30 8.96 0.35 -9.76
C ALA A 30 8.11 1.58 -9.45
N ALA A 31 8.76 2.66 -9.00
CA ALA A 31 8.14 3.97 -8.76
C ALA A 31 6.83 3.88 -7.95
N ASN A 32 6.82 3.05 -6.89
CA ASN A 32 5.67 2.87 -6.00
C ASN A 32 4.36 2.48 -6.72
N GLY A 33 4.47 1.72 -7.82
CA GLY A 33 3.34 1.28 -8.63
C GLY A 33 3.05 2.17 -9.84
N MET A 34 3.66 3.35 -9.94
CA MET A 34 3.47 4.25 -11.08
C MET A 34 3.93 3.63 -12.40
N ALA A 35 4.99 2.80 -12.40
CA ALA A 35 5.49 2.19 -13.64
C ALA A 35 4.47 1.26 -14.30
N ALA A 36 3.68 0.52 -13.51
CA ALA A 36 2.56 -0.27 -14.02
C ALA A 36 1.46 0.64 -14.57
N GLY A 37 1.17 1.73 -13.85
CA GLY A 37 0.27 2.80 -14.28
C GLY A 37 0.62 3.36 -15.66
N GLU A 38 1.85 3.82 -15.82
CA GLU A 38 2.36 4.39 -17.08
C GLU A 38 2.30 3.40 -18.24
N ALA A 39 2.59 2.13 -17.98
CA ALA A 39 2.51 1.09 -19.00
C ALA A 39 1.06 0.90 -19.49
N VAL A 40 0.09 0.84 -18.58
CA VAL A 40 -1.32 0.66 -18.94
C VAL A 40 -1.91 1.94 -19.55
N ALA A 41 -1.56 3.12 -19.06
CA ALA A 41 -2.04 4.39 -19.64
C ALA A 41 -1.60 4.59 -21.10
N ARG A 42 -0.46 4.02 -21.49
CA ARG A 42 0.07 4.07 -22.86
C ARG A 42 -0.39 2.90 -23.73
N ALA A 43 -1.05 1.90 -23.16
CA ALA A 43 -1.52 0.74 -23.90
C ALA A 43 -2.71 1.12 -24.80
N PRO A 44 -2.97 0.37 -25.88
CA PRO A 44 -4.20 0.51 -26.64
C PRO A 44 -5.44 0.35 -25.73
N SER A 45 -6.45 1.20 -25.92
CA SER A 45 -7.72 1.16 -25.20
C SER A 45 -8.67 0.09 -25.77
N ASP A 46 -8.17 -1.13 -25.96
CA ASP A 46 -8.87 -2.25 -26.60
C ASP A 46 -9.37 -3.33 -25.61
N GLY A 47 -9.11 -3.14 -24.31
CA GLY A 47 -9.51 -4.06 -23.25
C GLY A 47 -8.58 -5.27 -23.06
N HIS A 48 -7.46 -5.36 -23.77
CA HIS A 48 -6.48 -6.44 -23.60
C HIS A 48 -5.43 -6.17 -22.53
N THR A 49 -5.33 -4.93 -22.06
CA THR A 49 -4.42 -4.54 -20.97
C THR A 49 -5.23 -4.03 -19.79
N LEU A 50 -5.08 -4.67 -18.63
CA LEU A 50 -5.76 -4.30 -17.39
C LEU A 50 -4.73 -3.95 -16.32
N LEU A 51 -5.06 -2.98 -15.47
CA LEU A 51 -4.26 -2.60 -14.32
C LEU A 51 -4.90 -3.14 -13.04
N LEU A 52 -4.18 -4.00 -12.33
CA LEU A 52 -4.50 -4.34 -10.94
C LEU A 52 -3.62 -3.49 -10.02
N GLN A 53 -4.23 -2.58 -9.28
CA GLN A 53 -3.53 -1.65 -8.38
C GLN A 53 -4.32 -1.42 -7.08
N GLN A 54 -3.66 -0.77 -6.12
CA GLN A 54 -4.21 -0.34 -4.85
C GLN A 54 -4.18 1.19 -4.73
N THR A 55 -4.70 1.75 -3.63
CA THR A 55 -4.84 3.20 -3.41
C THR A 55 -3.56 4.01 -3.68
N THR A 56 -2.38 3.43 -3.42
CA THR A 56 -1.07 4.06 -3.67
C THR A 56 -0.92 4.54 -5.12
N PHE A 57 -1.45 3.82 -6.12
CA PHE A 57 -1.38 4.21 -7.53
C PHE A 57 -2.07 5.56 -7.82
N VAL A 58 -3.13 5.89 -7.07
CA VAL A 58 -3.88 7.14 -7.19
C VAL A 58 -3.25 8.26 -6.34
N ALA A 59 -2.72 7.92 -5.17
CA ALA A 59 -2.12 8.89 -4.26
C ALA A 59 -0.72 9.34 -4.70
N GLN A 60 0.08 8.43 -5.29
CA GLN A 60 1.47 8.71 -5.62
C GLN A 60 1.66 9.88 -6.61
N PRO A 61 0.83 10.05 -7.67
CA PRO A 61 0.91 11.21 -8.56
C PRO A 61 0.72 12.58 -7.89
N ALA A 62 0.16 12.63 -6.67
CA ALA A 62 0.05 13.85 -5.88
C ALA A 62 1.35 14.18 -5.10
N LEU A 63 2.26 13.22 -4.96
CA LEU A 63 3.53 13.34 -4.24
C LEU A 63 4.72 13.43 -5.19
N GLU A 64 4.68 12.67 -6.28
CA GLU A 64 5.75 12.58 -7.28
C GLU A 64 5.17 12.75 -8.70
N PRO A 65 5.86 13.43 -9.63
CA PRO A 65 5.37 13.59 -11.00
C PRO A 65 5.14 12.25 -11.70
N ALA A 66 3.96 12.05 -12.28
CA ALA A 66 3.62 10.86 -13.06
C ALA A 66 3.31 11.21 -14.52
N SER A 67 3.57 10.26 -15.44
CA SER A 67 3.23 10.42 -16.86
C SER A 67 1.77 10.10 -17.19
N TYR A 68 0.89 10.01 -16.18
CA TYR A 68 -0.54 9.69 -16.33
C TYR A 68 -1.36 10.48 -15.31
N ASP A 69 -2.64 10.69 -15.62
CA ASP A 69 -3.66 11.17 -14.69
C ASP A 69 -4.55 9.97 -14.27
N PRO A 70 -4.57 9.58 -12.98
CA PRO A 70 -5.30 8.38 -12.54
C PRO A 70 -6.82 8.49 -12.68
N LEU A 71 -7.37 9.71 -12.76
CA LEU A 71 -8.82 9.94 -12.87
C LEU A 71 -9.27 10.12 -14.32
N ARG A 72 -8.40 10.63 -15.18
CA ARG A 72 -8.70 10.88 -16.60
C ARG A 72 -8.30 9.72 -17.51
N ASP A 73 -7.15 9.09 -17.26
CA ASP A 73 -6.52 8.15 -18.22
C ASP A 73 -6.94 6.69 -17.99
N PHE A 74 -7.81 6.40 -17.01
CA PHE A 74 -8.22 5.04 -16.64
C PHE A 74 -9.74 4.93 -16.50
N GLN A 75 -10.27 3.78 -16.93
CA GLN A 75 -11.66 3.40 -16.70
C GLN A 75 -11.75 2.40 -15.54
N PRO A 76 -12.44 2.72 -14.42
CA PRO A 76 -12.63 1.77 -13.33
C PRO A 76 -13.45 0.56 -13.79
N VAL A 77 -12.96 -0.66 -13.46
CA VAL A 77 -13.64 -1.91 -13.80
C VAL A 77 -14.38 -2.47 -12.58
N ALA A 78 -13.65 -2.81 -11.52
CA ALA A 78 -14.23 -3.34 -10.29
C ALA A 78 -13.26 -3.24 -9.10
N MET A 79 -13.80 -3.15 -7.89
CA MET A 79 -13.06 -3.42 -6.66
C MET A 79 -13.08 -4.94 -6.40
N VAL A 80 -11.91 -5.56 -6.38
CA VAL A 80 -11.77 -7.03 -6.27
C VAL A 80 -11.39 -7.51 -4.87
N ALA A 81 -10.83 -6.62 -4.04
CA ALA A 81 -10.44 -6.92 -2.67
C ALA A 81 -10.37 -5.65 -1.84
N THR A 82 -10.48 -5.82 -0.52
CA THR A 82 -10.17 -4.80 0.49
C THR A 82 -9.16 -5.39 1.44
N LEU A 83 -8.04 -4.68 1.66
CA LEU A 83 -7.02 -5.08 2.62
C LEU A 83 -7.12 -4.16 3.84
N PRO A 84 -7.50 -4.66 5.02
CA PRO A 84 -7.53 -3.85 6.24
C PRO A 84 -6.10 -3.49 6.66
N LEU A 85 -5.92 -2.27 7.17
CA LEU A 85 -4.70 -1.87 7.87
C LEU A 85 -4.81 -2.23 9.35
N PHE A 86 -3.69 -2.65 9.93
CA PHE A 86 -3.58 -2.93 11.35
C PHE A 86 -2.52 -2.03 11.97
N LEU A 87 -2.82 -1.48 13.15
CA LEU A 87 -1.82 -0.89 14.03
C LEU A 87 -1.17 -2.04 14.81
N ALA A 88 0.13 -2.25 14.58
CA ALA A 88 0.93 -3.22 15.31
C ALA A 88 1.96 -2.50 16.19
N ILE A 89 2.21 -3.08 17.36
CA ILE A 89 3.16 -2.59 18.35
C ILE A 89 4.10 -3.73 18.71
N ASP A 90 5.31 -3.39 19.16
CA ASP A 90 6.24 -4.38 19.72
C ASP A 90 5.61 -5.02 20.96
N ALA A 91 5.46 -6.33 20.95
CA ALA A 91 4.81 -7.11 22.01
C ALA A 91 5.56 -7.05 23.36
N ARG A 92 6.81 -6.58 23.38
CA ARG A 92 7.60 -6.37 24.60
C ARG A 92 7.24 -5.06 25.31
N LEU A 93 6.57 -4.13 24.63
CA LEU A 93 6.09 -2.89 25.23
C LEU A 93 4.84 -3.16 26.07
N PRO A 94 4.69 -2.52 27.25
CA PRO A 94 3.51 -2.65 28.10
C PRO A 94 2.34 -1.79 27.56
N ILE A 95 2.07 -1.88 26.27
CA ILE A 95 1.01 -1.14 25.57
C ILE A 95 -0.05 -2.17 25.18
N TYR A 96 -1.26 -2.03 25.70
CA TYR A 96 -2.35 -2.99 25.45
C TYR A 96 -3.57 -2.33 24.80
N SER A 97 -3.51 -1.02 24.61
CA SER A 97 -4.57 -0.21 24.03
C SER A 97 -3.99 1.02 23.33
N VAL A 98 -4.81 1.65 22.49
CA VAL A 98 -4.47 2.96 21.90
C VAL A 98 -4.27 4.01 23.00
N THR A 99 -5.02 3.93 24.10
CA THR A 99 -4.86 4.84 25.24
C THR A 99 -3.48 4.71 25.87
N ASP A 100 -2.98 3.49 26.05
CA ASP A 100 -1.63 3.25 26.59
C ASP A 100 -0.56 3.80 25.64
N LEU A 101 -0.74 3.60 24.33
CA LEU A 101 0.16 4.13 23.30
C LEU A 101 0.24 5.65 23.38
N LEU A 102 -0.90 6.33 23.47
CA LEU A 102 -0.95 7.80 23.54
C LEU A 102 -0.35 8.33 24.85
N ALA A 103 -0.63 7.68 25.98
CA ALA A 103 -0.02 8.04 27.26
C ALA A 103 1.51 7.93 27.19
N GLN A 104 2.02 6.85 26.60
CA GLN A 104 3.46 6.62 26.46
C GLN A 104 4.11 7.57 25.44
N ALA A 105 3.45 7.84 24.32
CA ALA A 105 3.94 8.77 23.30
C ALA A 105 3.93 10.25 23.75
N SER A 106 3.10 10.60 24.74
CA SER A 106 3.09 11.93 25.35
C SER A 106 4.19 12.16 26.38
N GLY A 107 4.85 11.09 26.85
CA GLY A 107 5.95 11.15 27.81
C GLY A 107 7.28 11.51 27.13
N GLU A 108 8.03 12.44 27.70
CA GLU A 108 9.33 12.92 27.16
C GLU A 108 10.42 11.82 27.08
N SER A 109 10.20 10.65 27.68
CA SER A 109 11.21 9.60 27.88
C SER A 109 11.15 8.42 26.90
N VAL A 110 10.15 8.34 26.02
CA VAL A 110 10.01 7.22 25.07
C VAL A 110 9.86 7.73 23.64
N THR A 111 10.84 7.42 22.81
CA THR A 111 10.76 7.67 21.36
C THR A 111 9.91 6.58 20.71
N VAL A 112 8.68 6.92 20.33
CA VAL A 112 7.85 6.05 19.47
C VAL A 112 8.25 6.30 18.03
N ASN A 113 8.51 5.25 17.24
CA ASN A 113 8.74 5.38 15.80
C ASN A 113 7.53 4.82 15.05
N CYS A 114 7.17 5.43 13.92
CA CYS A 114 6.12 4.90 13.07
C CYS A 114 6.70 4.26 11.82
N GLY A 115 6.58 2.93 11.71
CA GLY A 115 7.08 2.20 10.56
C GLY A 115 6.04 2.09 9.44
N SER A 116 6.47 2.28 8.18
CA SER A 116 5.68 1.84 7.03
C SER A 116 6.55 1.30 5.91
N ASP A 117 5.91 0.63 4.96
CA ASP A 117 6.53 0.06 3.75
C ASP A 117 7.29 1.14 2.94
N ILE A 118 6.57 2.10 2.36
CA ILE A 118 7.12 3.15 1.50
C ILE A 118 6.40 4.47 1.76
N VAL A 119 7.12 5.59 1.68
CA VAL A 119 6.54 6.94 1.73
C VAL A 119 5.51 7.11 0.62
N GLY A 120 4.31 7.53 0.98
CA GLY A 120 3.19 7.76 0.07
C GLY A 120 2.21 6.58 -0.04
N THR A 121 2.54 5.44 0.55
CA THR A 121 1.59 4.32 0.70
C THR A 121 0.43 4.68 1.62
N TRP A 122 -0.68 3.96 1.49
CA TRP A 122 -1.83 4.14 2.38
C TRP A 122 -1.45 3.96 3.87
N SER A 123 -0.59 2.97 4.20
CA SER A 123 -0.07 2.79 5.55
C SER A 123 0.74 3.99 6.06
N HIS A 124 1.54 4.63 5.21
CA HIS A 124 2.27 5.85 5.56
C HIS A 124 1.31 7.01 5.84
N LEU A 125 0.34 7.23 4.95
CA LEU A 125 -0.61 8.34 5.10
C LEU A 125 -1.48 8.21 6.35
N VAL A 126 -1.93 6.98 6.67
CA VAL A 126 -2.70 6.69 7.88
C VAL A 126 -1.85 6.83 9.14
N ALA A 127 -0.59 6.38 9.10
CA ALA A 127 0.38 6.61 10.18
C ALA A 127 0.58 8.10 10.47
N GLU A 128 0.90 8.88 9.44
CA GLU A 128 1.08 10.33 9.55
C GLU A 128 -0.20 11.03 10.01
N GLN A 129 -1.38 10.57 9.56
CA GLN A 129 -2.65 11.08 10.05
C GLN A 129 -2.84 10.78 11.54
N PHE A 130 -2.55 9.56 11.99
CA PHE A 130 -2.65 9.19 13.39
C PHE A 130 -1.73 10.04 14.28
N VAL A 131 -0.47 10.26 13.87
CA VAL A 131 0.47 11.12 14.59
C VAL A 131 -0.04 12.57 14.69
N ARG A 132 -0.59 13.11 13.60
CA ARG A 132 -1.17 14.47 13.58
C ARG A 132 -2.42 14.59 14.45
N ASP A 133 -3.37 13.66 14.31
CA ASP A 133 -4.68 13.72 14.97
C ASP A 133 -4.54 13.64 16.50
N TYR A 134 -3.50 12.95 17.00
CA TYR A 134 -3.21 12.81 18.42
C TYR A 134 -2.02 13.63 18.92
N ALA A 135 -1.41 14.45 18.06
CA ALA A 135 -0.37 15.43 18.39
C ALA A 135 0.82 14.89 19.21
N PHE A 136 1.28 13.67 18.92
CA PHE A 136 2.51 13.12 19.49
C PHE A 136 3.66 13.13 18.47
N HIS A 137 4.91 12.98 18.92
CA HIS A 137 6.07 12.94 18.03
C HIS A 137 6.48 11.49 17.76
N ALA A 138 6.34 11.03 16.52
CA ALA A 138 6.86 9.74 16.09
C ALA A 138 7.49 9.83 14.70
N PRO A 139 8.83 9.82 14.58
CA PRO A 139 9.47 9.91 13.27
C PRO A 139 9.16 8.66 12.44
N HIS A 140 8.97 8.87 11.15
CA HIS A 140 8.72 7.80 10.20
C HIS A 140 9.99 6.98 9.93
N VAL A 141 9.84 5.66 9.92
CA VAL A 141 10.91 4.72 9.55
C VAL A 141 10.43 3.87 8.36
N ALA A 142 11.03 4.09 7.20
CA ALA A 142 10.74 3.29 6.02
C ALA A 142 11.40 1.90 6.13
N VAL A 143 10.61 0.84 5.98
CA VAL A 143 11.07 -0.55 6.01
C VAL A 143 10.72 -1.22 4.68
N ARG A 144 11.67 -1.89 4.03
CA ARG A 144 11.41 -2.55 2.74
C ARG A 144 10.40 -3.69 2.88
N GLY A 145 9.15 -3.41 2.50
CA GLY A 145 8.06 -4.37 2.46
C GLY A 145 7.44 -4.68 3.83
N GLU A 146 6.16 -5.06 3.80
CA GLU A 146 5.37 -5.40 4.99
C GLU A 146 6.01 -6.52 5.85
N ALA A 147 6.58 -7.55 5.21
CA ALA A 147 7.26 -8.64 5.91
C ALA A 147 8.47 -8.16 6.73
N GLY A 148 9.22 -7.18 6.20
CA GLY A 148 10.35 -6.57 6.92
C GLY A 148 9.87 -5.74 8.11
N LEU A 149 8.74 -5.03 7.95
CA LEU A 149 8.14 -4.25 9.04
C LEU A 149 7.69 -5.15 10.19
N VAL A 150 7.00 -6.25 9.90
CA VAL A 150 6.59 -7.24 10.92
C VAL A 150 7.81 -7.83 11.63
N GLN A 151 8.86 -8.18 10.90
CA GLN A 151 10.09 -8.68 11.53
C GLN A 151 10.72 -7.68 12.48
N GLN A 152 10.75 -6.39 12.13
CA GLN A 152 11.30 -5.35 13.01
C GLN A 152 10.42 -5.07 14.23
N ILE A 153 9.10 -5.19 14.11
CA ILE A 153 8.17 -5.05 15.24
C ILE A 153 8.29 -6.24 16.20
N LEU A 154 8.60 -7.44 15.70
CA LEU A 154 8.70 -8.67 16.51
C LEU A 154 10.11 -8.95 17.06
N ALA A 155 11.16 -8.27 16.58
CA ALA A 155 12.55 -8.51 16.96
C ALA A 155 12.92 -7.81 18.27
#